data_AF-A0A2K9FBR2-F1
#
_entry.id   AF-A0A2K9FBR2-F1
#
_cell.length_a   1.000
_cell.length_b   1.000
_cell.length_c   1.000
_cell.angle_alpha   90.00
_cell.angle_beta   90.00
_cell.angle_gamma   90.00
#
_symmetry.space_group_name_H-M   'P 1'
#
loop_
_entity.id
_entity.type
_entity.pdbx_description
1 polymer ?
#
loop_
_entity_poly.entity_id
_entity_poly.type
_entity_poly.pdbx_seq_one_letter_code
_entity_poly.pdbx_strand_id
1 'polypeptide(L)'
;MDSTPGRGPEVPACHEWTPPGAPGGATRAPASAAAPPAPVPAAGPGGALAAIRRWQDGRCAVCGLRPARLVVDHHHVSGLVRGLLCESCNVAEGRRTSYYAEPYASYRRRPPALIVGLTERYPHWRPNAYHYVLGDPPDDPALAARVLGHLIRHPPRRPTGRPVEIPGLPGHYLVGDEMRRLAERLAAEA
;
A
#
# COMPACT_ATOMS: atom_id res chain seq x y z
N MET A 1 -5.07 -37.21 -15.18
CA MET A 1 -4.21 -36.08 -14.73
C MET A 1 -4.78 -34.84 -15.38
N ASP A 2 -5.78 -34.25 -14.74
CA ASP A 2 -6.43 -33.03 -15.23
C ASP A 2 -5.80 -31.85 -14.49
N SER A 3 -4.83 -31.22 -15.13
CA SER A 3 -4.15 -30.03 -14.61
C SER A 3 -4.93 -28.81 -15.09
N THR A 4 -6.09 -28.57 -14.49
CA THR A 4 -6.75 -27.28 -14.61
C THR A 4 -5.83 -26.22 -13.98
N PRO A 5 -5.38 -25.17 -14.69
CA PRO A 5 -4.57 -24.13 -14.09
C PRO A 5 -5.43 -23.45 -13.02
N GLY A 6 -5.07 -23.66 -11.75
CA GLY A 6 -5.82 -23.17 -10.61
C GLY A 6 -6.12 -21.68 -10.76
N ARG A 7 -7.41 -21.34 -10.74
CA ARG A 7 -7.87 -19.96 -10.61
C ARG A 7 -7.08 -19.34 -9.46
N GLY A 8 -6.37 -18.24 -9.72
CA GLY A 8 -5.65 -17.51 -8.67
C GLY A 8 -6.59 -17.25 -7.48
N PRO A 9 -6.06 -17.09 -6.26
CA PRO A 9 -6.90 -17.03 -5.07
C PRO A 9 -7.90 -15.86 -5.21
N GLU A 10 -9.16 -16.07 -4.81
CA GLU A 10 -10.21 -15.04 -4.86
C GLU A 10 -9.96 -13.90 -3.85
N VAL A 11 -9.11 -14.17 -2.85
CA VAL A 11 -8.68 -13.23 -1.82
C VAL A 11 -7.14 -13.24 -1.78
N PRO A 12 -6.45 -12.10 -1.69
CA PRO A 12 -5.00 -12.09 -1.57
C PRO A 12 -4.54 -12.77 -0.28
N ALA A 13 -3.50 -13.58 -0.37
CA ALA A 13 -2.98 -14.40 0.73
C ALA A 13 -2.69 -13.58 2.00
N CYS A 14 -2.26 -12.32 1.87
CA CYS A 14 -1.95 -11.46 3.00
C CYS A 14 -3.14 -11.16 3.91
N HIS A 15 -4.38 -11.33 3.45
CA HIS A 15 -5.57 -11.13 4.28
C HIS A 15 -5.79 -12.25 5.31
N GLU A 16 -5.22 -13.43 5.07
CA GLU A 16 -5.32 -14.59 5.96
C GLU A 16 -4.22 -14.61 7.04
N TRP A 17 -3.26 -13.70 6.96
CA TRP A 17 -2.13 -13.66 7.90
C TRP A 17 -2.47 -12.85 9.13
N THR A 18 -2.01 -13.32 10.29
CA THR A 18 -2.17 -12.62 11.56
C THR A 18 -1.53 -11.23 11.50
N PRO A 19 -2.29 -10.15 11.77
CA PRO A 19 -1.71 -8.81 11.85
C PRO A 19 -0.65 -8.71 12.95
N PRO A 20 0.35 -7.82 12.82
CA PRO A 20 1.31 -7.57 13.89
C PRO A 20 0.61 -7.17 15.18
N GLY A 21 1.06 -7.71 16.32
CA GLY A 21 0.50 -7.38 17.64
C GLY A 21 -0.88 -7.98 17.95
N ALA A 22 -1.50 -8.71 17.02
CA ALA A 22 -2.69 -9.49 17.35
C ALA A 22 -2.30 -10.66 18.29
N PRO A 23 -3.09 -10.94 19.35
CA PRO A 23 -2.83 -12.07 20.23
C PRO A 23 -2.80 -13.36 19.41
N GLY A 24 -1.74 -14.17 19.61
CA GLY A 24 -1.58 -15.46 18.94
C GLY A 24 -2.83 -16.34 19.13
N GLY A 25 -3.25 -17.02 18.05
CA GLY A 25 -4.61 -17.52 17.89
C GLY A 25 -5.18 -18.38 19.01
N ALA A 26 -6.44 -18.10 19.36
CA ALA A 26 -7.43 -19.05 19.85
C ALA A 26 -8.83 -18.48 19.54
N THR A 27 -9.69 -19.32 18.94
CA THR A 27 -11.17 -19.24 18.78
C THR A 27 -11.85 -17.87 18.91
N ARG A 28 -12.57 -17.44 17.84
CA ARG A 28 -13.51 -16.30 17.83
C ARG A 28 -14.45 -16.34 19.05
N ALA A 29 -14.23 -15.46 20.01
CA ALA A 29 -15.26 -15.05 20.96
C ALA A 29 -16.18 -13.99 20.31
N PRO A 30 -17.45 -13.87 20.72
CA PRO A 30 -18.38 -12.94 20.09
C PRO A 30 -17.99 -11.49 20.39
N ALA A 31 -18.23 -10.62 19.42
CA ALA A 31 -17.91 -9.21 19.46
C ALA A 31 -18.65 -8.51 20.60
N SER A 32 -17.91 -8.10 21.62
CA SER A 32 -18.34 -7.09 22.58
C SER A 32 -17.12 -6.22 22.92
N ALA A 33 -17.28 -4.93 22.65
CA ALA A 33 -16.29 -3.84 22.78
C ALA A 33 -14.97 -4.08 22.02
N ALA A 34 -14.83 -3.42 20.87
CA ALA A 34 -13.56 -3.33 20.17
C ALA A 34 -12.51 -2.73 21.12
N ALA A 35 -11.56 -3.56 21.55
CA ALA A 35 -10.35 -3.07 22.21
C ALA A 35 -9.72 -1.98 21.34
N PRO A 36 -9.10 -0.93 21.93
CA PRO A 36 -8.36 0.05 21.16
C PRO A 36 -7.38 -0.68 20.24
N PRO A 37 -7.16 -0.19 18.99
CA PRO A 37 -6.22 -0.83 18.09
C PRO A 37 -4.89 -1.02 18.83
N ALA A 38 -4.34 -2.23 18.76
CA ALA A 38 -3.02 -2.52 19.31
C ALA A 38 -2.05 -1.42 18.84
N PRO A 39 -1.14 -0.96 19.71
CA PRO A 39 -0.23 0.12 19.36
C PRO A 39 0.49 -0.25 18.05
N VAL A 40 0.44 0.66 17.08
CA VAL A 40 1.15 0.50 15.81
C VAL A 40 2.61 0.20 16.18
N PRO A 41 3.20 -0.91 15.70
CA PRO A 41 4.58 -1.19 16.03
C PRO A 41 5.43 0.02 15.61
N ALA A 42 6.23 0.58 16.52
CA ALA A 42 7.16 1.63 16.16
C ALA A 42 8.03 1.11 14.99
N ALA A 43 8.37 2.00 14.05
CA ALA A 43 9.29 1.65 12.97
C ALA A 43 10.63 1.24 13.60
N GLY A 44 10.85 -0.07 13.76
CA GLY A 44 12.10 -0.61 14.28
C GLY A 44 13.28 -0.31 13.34
N PRO A 45 14.49 -0.78 13.66
CA PRO A 45 15.65 -0.60 12.79
C PRO A 45 15.32 -1.07 11.35
N GLY A 46 15.56 -0.18 10.38
CA GLY A 46 15.32 -0.39 8.95
C GLY A 46 14.04 0.23 8.34
N GLY A 47 13.23 0.97 9.11
CA GLY A 47 12.09 1.71 8.57
C GLY A 47 10.82 0.87 8.36
N ALA A 48 9.82 1.45 7.69
CA ALA A 48 8.50 0.86 7.49
C ALA A 48 8.53 -0.30 6.49
N LEU A 49 9.32 -0.16 5.41
CA LEU A 49 9.48 -1.25 4.45
C LEU A 49 10.12 -2.49 5.10
N ALA A 50 11.05 -2.31 6.06
CA ALA A 50 11.60 -3.43 6.81
C ALA A 50 10.55 -4.12 7.70
N ALA A 51 9.64 -3.36 8.31
CA ALA A 51 8.53 -3.94 9.06
C ALA A 51 7.59 -4.77 8.16
N ILE A 52 7.25 -4.25 6.99
CA ILE A 52 6.47 -4.98 5.97
C ILE A 52 7.21 -6.25 5.53
N ARG A 53 8.51 -6.18 5.26
CA ARG A 53 9.36 -7.34 4.89
C ARG A 53 9.32 -8.43 5.95
N ARG A 54 9.49 -8.08 7.22
CA ARG A 54 9.45 -9.03 8.34
C ARG A 54 8.09 -9.71 8.45
N TRP A 55 7.00 -8.95 8.36
CA TRP A 55 5.66 -9.51 8.45
C TRP A 55 5.32 -10.43 7.26
N GLN A 56 5.72 -10.04 6.05
CA GLN A 56 5.51 -10.88 4.86
C GLN A 56 6.36 -12.16 4.86
N ASP A 57 7.47 -12.19 5.59
CA ASP A 57 8.34 -13.36 5.78
C ASP A 57 8.69 -14.04 4.43
N GLY A 58 9.16 -13.25 3.46
CA GLY A 58 9.53 -13.74 2.13
C GLY A 58 8.37 -14.23 1.26
N ARG A 59 7.11 -14.04 1.67
CA ARG A 59 5.91 -14.43 0.91
C ARG A 59 5.36 -13.28 0.07
N CYS A 60 4.91 -13.59 -1.15
CA CYS A 60 4.13 -12.69 -1.97
C CYS A 60 2.79 -12.39 -1.29
N ALA A 61 2.42 -11.11 -1.16
CA ALA A 61 1.18 -10.71 -0.50
C ALA A 61 -0.09 -11.19 -1.23
N VAL A 62 -0.02 -11.43 -2.54
CA VAL A 62 -1.16 -11.88 -3.33
C VAL A 62 -1.29 -13.40 -3.37
N CYS A 63 -0.25 -14.12 -3.80
CA CYS A 63 -0.34 -15.58 -3.98
C CYS A 63 0.21 -16.41 -2.81
N GLY A 64 0.90 -15.80 -1.84
CA GLY A 64 1.47 -16.48 -0.69
C GLY A 64 2.75 -17.30 -0.95
N LEU A 65 3.15 -17.46 -2.21
CA LEU A 65 4.38 -18.19 -2.58
C LEU A 65 5.63 -17.47 -2.07
N ARG A 66 6.71 -18.23 -1.83
CA ARG A 66 8.05 -17.74 -1.45
C ARG A 66 9.02 -17.80 -2.64
N PRO A 67 9.01 -16.81 -3.54
CA PRO A 67 9.96 -16.77 -4.66
C PRO A 67 11.37 -16.42 -4.16
N ALA A 68 12.39 -16.67 -4.98
CA ALA A 68 13.76 -16.24 -4.70
C ALA A 68 13.90 -14.71 -4.58
N ARG A 69 13.02 -13.95 -5.24
CA ARG A 69 13.00 -12.49 -5.22
C ARG A 69 11.58 -11.96 -5.14
N LEU A 70 11.41 -10.96 -4.27
CA LEU A 70 10.20 -10.12 -4.20
C LEU A 70 10.51 -8.72 -4.72
N VAL A 71 9.51 -8.09 -5.33
CA VAL A 71 9.54 -6.70 -5.78
C VAL A 71 8.63 -5.83 -4.91
N VAL A 72 8.99 -4.55 -4.77
CA VAL A 72 8.22 -3.59 -3.97
C VAL A 72 7.11 -3.01 -4.83
N ASP A 73 5.88 -3.25 -4.39
CA ASP A 73 4.68 -2.70 -4.99
C ASP A 73 4.27 -1.41 -4.26
N HIS A 74 3.78 -0.42 -5.01
CA HIS A 74 3.49 0.92 -4.48
C HIS A 74 2.28 1.57 -5.14
N HIS A 75 1.64 2.49 -4.43
CA HIS A 75 0.55 3.30 -4.95
C HIS A 75 1.10 4.34 -5.93
N HIS A 76 0.72 4.25 -7.20
CA HIS A 76 1.38 4.99 -8.28
C HIS A 76 1.29 6.52 -8.14
N VAL A 77 0.22 7.05 -7.54
CA VAL A 77 0.02 8.51 -7.41
C VAL A 77 0.84 9.10 -6.26
N SER A 78 0.94 8.41 -5.12
CA SER A 78 1.64 8.93 -3.93
C SER A 78 3.07 8.41 -3.78
N GLY A 79 3.40 7.31 -4.44
CA GLY A 79 4.65 6.59 -4.26
C GLY A 79 4.74 5.79 -2.96
N LEU A 80 3.67 5.75 -2.15
CA LEU A 80 3.66 5.00 -0.88
C LEU A 80 3.65 3.50 -1.14
N VAL A 81 4.51 2.75 -0.43
CA VAL A 81 4.59 1.29 -0.54
C VAL A 81 3.27 0.65 -0.12
N ARG A 82 2.80 -0.32 -0.90
CA ARG A 82 1.66 -1.18 -0.56
C ARG A 82 2.13 -2.49 0.07
N GLY A 83 3.15 -3.12 -0.51
CA GLY A 83 3.64 -4.42 -0.06
C GLY A 83 4.70 -5.00 -0.97
N LEU A 84 5.00 -6.29 -0.80
CA LEU A 84 5.91 -7.04 -1.64
C LEU A 84 5.16 -8.13 -2.41
N LEU A 85 5.46 -8.23 -3.70
CA LEU A 85 4.87 -9.20 -4.61
C LEU A 85 5.96 -10.03 -5.31
N CYS A 86 5.62 -11.23 -5.75
CA CYS A 86 6.44 -11.89 -6.77
C CYS A 86 6.31 -11.13 -8.09
N GLU A 87 7.26 -11.32 -9.00
CA GLU A 87 7.28 -10.62 -10.29
C GLU A 87 5.99 -10.84 -11.10
N SER A 88 5.48 -12.08 -11.15
CA SER A 88 4.25 -12.40 -11.89
C SER A 88 3.01 -11.69 -11.33
N CYS A 89 2.81 -11.71 -10.01
CA CYS A 89 1.71 -10.96 -9.37
C CYS A 89 1.89 -9.46 -9.53
N ASN A 90 3.11 -8.92 -9.47
CA ASN A 90 3.36 -7.50 -9.66
C ASN A 90 3.04 -7.04 -11.08
N VAL A 91 3.48 -7.81 -12.08
CA VAL A 91 3.15 -7.56 -13.49
C VAL A 91 1.65 -7.63 -13.71
N ALA A 92 0.96 -8.60 -13.11
CA ALA A 92 -0.48 -8.72 -13.22
C ALA A 92 -1.22 -7.59 -12.51
N GLU A 93 -0.75 -7.12 -11.34
CA GLU A 93 -1.32 -5.99 -10.60
C GLU A 93 -1.31 -4.70 -11.43
N GLY A 94 -0.22 -4.44 -12.15
CA GLY A 94 -0.04 -3.25 -12.98
C GLY A 94 -0.87 -3.23 -14.27
N ARG A 95 -1.53 -4.34 -14.64
CA ARG A 95 -2.37 -4.42 -15.85
C ARG A 95 -3.73 -3.77 -15.61
N ARG A 96 -4.23 -3.04 -16.61
CA ARG A 96 -5.59 -2.46 -16.59
C ARG A 96 -6.69 -3.49 -16.35
N THR A 97 -6.54 -4.69 -16.92
CA THR A 97 -7.48 -5.81 -16.77
C THR A 97 -7.63 -6.28 -15.32
N SER A 98 -6.58 -6.11 -14.52
CA SER A 98 -6.55 -6.48 -13.10
C SER A 98 -6.96 -5.32 -12.19
N TYR A 99 -7.37 -4.18 -12.73
CA TYR A 99 -7.70 -3.02 -11.92
C TYR A 99 -8.95 -3.25 -11.06
N TYR A 100 -9.96 -3.94 -11.60
CA TYR A 100 -11.19 -4.26 -10.87
C TYR A 100 -11.32 -5.74 -10.53
N ALA A 101 -10.41 -6.59 -11.01
CA ALA A 101 -10.47 -8.03 -10.80
C ALA A 101 -9.84 -8.44 -9.46
N GLU A 102 -10.44 -9.46 -8.84
CA GLU A 102 -9.82 -10.16 -7.72
C GLU A 102 -8.63 -11.01 -8.20
N PRO A 103 -7.63 -11.25 -7.33
CA PRO A 103 -7.48 -10.76 -5.94
C PRO A 103 -6.95 -9.32 -5.83
N TYR A 104 -6.59 -8.69 -6.95
CA TYR A 104 -5.87 -7.41 -6.96
C TYR A 104 -6.71 -6.28 -6.40
N ALA A 105 -8.01 -6.24 -6.68
CA ALA A 105 -8.91 -5.26 -6.10
C ALA A 105 -8.92 -5.34 -4.56
N SER A 106 -9.04 -6.54 -3.98
CA SER A 106 -8.92 -6.74 -2.53
C SER A 106 -7.54 -6.36 -1.99
N TYR A 107 -6.48 -6.73 -2.70
CA TYR A 107 -5.11 -6.37 -2.32
C TYR A 107 -4.93 -4.84 -2.26
N ARG A 108 -5.45 -4.08 -3.24
CA ARG A 108 -5.38 -2.60 -3.19
C ARG A 108 -6.18 -2.01 -2.04
N ARG A 109 -7.30 -2.63 -1.65
CA ARG A 109 -8.15 -2.13 -0.55
C ARG A 109 -7.52 -2.33 0.82
N ARG A 110 -6.78 -3.43 1.02
CA ARG A 110 -6.14 -3.76 2.31
C ARG A 110 -4.74 -4.35 2.10
N PRO A 111 -3.79 -3.56 1.56
CA PRO A 111 -2.45 -4.04 1.31
C PRO A 111 -1.65 -4.25 2.61
N PRO A 112 -0.52 -4.97 2.59
CA PRO A 112 0.35 -5.18 3.73
C PRO A 112 0.67 -3.92 4.54
N ALA A 113 0.92 -2.79 3.87
CA ALA A 113 1.14 -1.50 4.52
C ALA A 113 0.01 -1.07 5.47
N LEU A 114 -1.26 -1.32 5.09
CA LEU A 114 -2.41 -1.02 5.96
C LEU A 114 -2.63 -2.09 7.03
N ILE A 115 -2.23 -3.34 6.79
CA ILE A 115 -2.33 -4.43 7.78
C ILE A 115 -1.29 -4.25 8.88
N VAL A 116 -0.07 -3.87 8.51
CA VAL A 116 1.02 -3.56 9.44
C VAL A 116 0.82 -2.19 10.09
N GLY A 117 0.13 -1.27 9.42
CA GLY A 117 -0.12 0.09 9.91
C GLY A 117 1.05 1.05 9.67
N LEU A 118 1.99 0.70 8.79
CA LEU A 118 3.19 1.48 8.49
C LEU A 118 3.44 1.49 6.98
N THR A 119 3.88 2.62 6.44
CA THR A 119 4.41 2.69 5.07
C THR A 119 5.43 3.82 4.96
N GLU A 120 6.18 3.81 3.86
CA GLU A 120 7.13 4.86 3.51
C GLU A 120 7.08 5.08 1.99
N ARG A 121 7.76 6.13 1.52
CA ARG A 121 7.90 6.38 0.09
C ARG A 121 8.81 5.34 -0.56
N TYR A 122 8.40 4.82 -1.71
CA TYR A 122 9.24 4.00 -2.57
C TYR A 122 10.46 4.82 -3.08
N PRO A 123 11.72 4.42 -2.80
CA PRO A 123 12.90 5.28 -3.03
C PRO A 123 13.13 5.71 -4.48
N HIS A 124 12.75 4.86 -5.44
CA HIS A 124 12.90 5.14 -6.87
C HIS A 124 11.62 5.68 -7.50
N TRP A 125 10.62 6.03 -6.70
CA TRP A 125 9.43 6.69 -7.21
C TRP A 125 9.83 8.02 -7.86
N ARG A 126 9.30 8.24 -9.05
CA ARG A 126 9.43 9.47 -9.81
C ARG A 126 8.05 9.83 -10.34
N PRO A 127 7.67 11.12 -10.34
CA PRO A 127 6.54 11.57 -11.13
C PRO A 127 6.77 11.13 -12.58
N ASN A 128 5.90 10.29 -13.13
CA ASN A 128 5.89 10.13 -14.57
C ASN A 128 5.00 11.23 -15.17
N ALA A 129 5.22 11.58 -16.44
CA ALA A 129 4.49 12.66 -17.13
C ALA A 129 2.95 12.45 -17.19
N TYR A 130 2.45 11.27 -16.79
CA TYR A 130 1.04 10.91 -16.82
C TYR A 130 0.34 11.02 -15.45
N HIS A 131 1.07 11.18 -14.35
CA HIS A 131 0.50 11.33 -13.01
C HIS A 131 0.73 12.75 -12.46
N TYR A 132 -0.32 13.36 -11.92
CA TYR A 132 -0.19 14.59 -11.14
C TYR A 132 0.44 14.27 -9.78
N VAL A 133 1.27 15.17 -9.26
CA VAL A 133 2.04 14.95 -8.05
C VAL A 133 1.26 15.50 -6.86
N LEU A 134 0.93 14.65 -5.89
CA LEU A 134 0.25 15.08 -4.65
C LEU A 134 1.19 15.82 -3.67
N GLY A 135 2.49 15.74 -3.90
CA GLY A 135 3.54 16.22 -3.00
C GLY A 135 4.29 15.06 -2.34
N ASP A 136 5.10 15.38 -1.33
CA ASP A 136 5.80 14.40 -0.51
C ASP A 136 4.89 13.79 0.57
N PRO A 137 4.97 12.46 0.82
CA PRO A 137 4.27 11.85 1.94
C PRO A 137 4.88 12.30 3.27
N PRO A 138 4.10 12.24 4.36
CA PRO A 138 4.64 12.51 5.69
C PRO A 138 5.75 11.51 6.05
N ASP A 139 6.76 11.99 6.80
CA ASP A 139 7.88 11.16 7.25
C ASP A 139 7.47 10.15 8.33
N ASP A 140 6.45 10.48 9.14
CA ASP A 140 5.86 9.54 10.10
C ASP A 140 5.21 8.36 9.35
N PRO A 141 5.72 7.14 9.52
CA PRO A 141 5.22 6.00 8.78
C PRO A 141 3.79 5.57 9.09
N ALA A 142 3.33 5.81 10.31
CA ALA A 142 1.95 5.53 10.72
C ALA A 142 0.99 6.54 10.10
N LEU A 143 1.37 7.83 10.11
CA LEU A 143 0.61 8.87 9.41
C LEU A 143 0.59 8.63 7.90
N ALA A 144 1.70 8.20 7.31
CA ALA A 144 1.78 7.81 5.91
C ALA A 144 0.83 6.65 5.59
N ALA A 145 0.66 5.67 6.49
CA ALA A 145 -0.27 4.56 6.29
C ALA A 145 -1.73 5.04 6.31
N ARG A 146 -2.06 6.00 7.18
CA ARG A 146 -3.38 6.65 7.21
C ARG A 146 -3.65 7.41 5.91
N VAL A 147 -2.66 8.16 5.41
CA VAL A 147 -2.72 8.85 4.11
C VAL A 147 -2.95 7.85 2.97
N LEU A 148 -2.19 6.76 2.92
CA LEU A 148 -2.39 5.69 1.92
C LEU A 148 -3.81 5.13 1.97
N GLY A 149 -4.31 4.82 3.17
CA GLY A 149 -5.67 4.32 3.37
C GLY A 149 -6.75 5.30 2.90
N HIS A 150 -6.55 6.60 3.12
CA HIS A 150 -7.45 7.64 2.61
C HIS A 150 -7.43 7.67 1.07
N LEU A 151 -6.25 7.69 0.44
CA LEU A 151 -6.12 7.75 -1.01
C LEU A 151 -6.70 6.51 -1.72
N ILE A 152 -6.63 5.34 -1.08
CA ILE A 152 -7.26 4.12 -1.59
C ILE A 152 -8.79 4.24 -1.59
N ARG A 153 -9.38 4.80 -0.54
CA ARG A 153 -10.85 4.98 -0.42
C ARG A 153 -11.37 6.15 -1.26
N HIS A 154 -10.55 7.18 -1.40
CA HIS A 154 -10.88 8.43 -2.08
C HIS A 154 -9.81 8.69 -3.14
N PRO A 155 -9.84 7.91 -4.24
CA PRO A 155 -8.84 8.05 -5.29
C PRO A 155 -8.87 9.49 -5.81
N PRO A 156 -7.72 10.16 -5.86
CA PRO A 156 -7.67 11.55 -6.24
C PRO A 156 -8.20 11.72 -7.66
N ARG A 157 -8.91 12.82 -7.88
CA ARG A 157 -9.31 13.24 -9.23
C ARG A 157 -8.14 13.97 -9.87
N ARG A 158 -8.04 13.88 -11.19
CA ARG A 158 -7.09 14.70 -11.94
C ARG A 158 -7.37 16.18 -11.60
N PRO A 159 -6.38 16.94 -11.09
CA PRO A 159 -6.61 18.34 -10.76
C PRO A 159 -7.04 19.12 -12.01
N THR A 160 -7.96 20.06 -11.83
CA THR A 160 -8.46 20.95 -12.89
C THR A 160 -7.60 22.21 -13.06
N GLY A 161 -6.50 22.34 -12.30
CA GLY A 161 -5.60 23.50 -12.32
C GLY A 161 -4.66 23.55 -13.53
N ARG A 162 -4.03 24.72 -13.75
CA ARG A 162 -3.09 24.95 -14.84
C ARG A 162 -1.72 24.32 -14.51
N PRO A 163 -1.23 23.37 -15.32
CA PRO A 163 0.11 22.79 -15.15
C PRO A 163 1.22 23.86 -15.21
N VAL A 164 2.28 23.70 -14.43
CA VAL A 164 3.46 24.59 -14.39
C VAL A 164 4.67 23.89 -15.00
N GLU A 165 5.56 24.64 -15.64
CA GLU A 165 6.87 24.09 -16.03
C GLU A 165 7.80 24.02 -14.82
N ILE A 166 8.50 22.89 -14.66
CA ILE A 166 9.53 22.74 -13.63
C ILE A 166 10.90 22.85 -14.32
N PRO A 167 11.78 23.78 -13.91
CA PRO A 167 13.11 23.91 -14.50
C PRO A 167 13.87 22.59 -14.51
N GLY A 168 14.36 22.17 -15.68
CA GLY A 168 15.14 20.93 -15.85
C GLY A 168 14.31 19.66 -16.07
N LEU A 169 12.97 19.74 -16.12
CA LEU A 169 12.10 18.61 -16.42
C LEU A 169 11.26 18.87 -17.69
N PRO A 170 11.14 17.90 -18.62
CA PRO A 170 10.37 18.10 -19.84
C PRO A 170 8.86 18.05 -19.58
N GLY A 171 8.16 19.14 -19.89
CA GLY A 171 6.70 19.20 -19.88
C GLY A 171 6.14 20.03 -18.73
N HIS A 172 4.82 19.91 -18.51
CA HIS A 172 4.11 20.66 -17.49
C HIS A 172 3.59 19.74 -16.39
N TYR A 173 3.73 20.19 -15.15
CA TYR A 173 3.52 19.41 -13.94
C TYR A 173 2.50 20.10 -13.04
N LEU A 174 1.74 19.31 -12.28
CA LEU A 174 0.91 19.82 -11.19
C LEU A 174 1.67 19.53 -9.90
N VAL A 175 2.23 20.57 -9.28
CA VAL A 175 2.91 20.47 -7.98
C VAL A 175 1.86 20.62 -6.89
N GLY A 176 1.54 19.51 -6.21
CA GLY A 176 0.55 19.48 -5.14
C GLY A 176 1.18 19.55 -3.76
N ASP A 177 0.50 20.26 -2.85
CA ASP A 177 0.70 20.21 -1.40
C ASP A 177 -0.41 19.38 -0.72
N GLU A 178 -1.21 18.68 -1.52
CA GLU A 178 -2.40 17.94 -1.11
C GLU A 178 -2.08 16.84 -0.09
N MET A 179 -0.94 16.16 -0.25
CA MET A 179 -0.55 15.10 0.67
C MET A 179 -0.15 15.64 2.05
N ARG A 180 0.51 16.81 2.10
CA ARG A 180 0.82 17.52 3.35
C ARG A 180 -0.46 17.99 4.04
N ARG A 181 -1.36 18.68 3.31
CA ARG A 181 -2.67 19.11 3.84
C ARG A 181 -3.51 17.94 4.34
N LEU A 182 -3.51 16.82 3.61
CA LEU A 182 -4.22 15.62 4.03
C LEU A 182 -3.60 15.02 5.30
N ALA A 183 -2.27 14.95 5.39
CA ALA A 183 -1.58 14.49 6.58
C ALA A 183 -1.89 15.35 7.80
N GLU A 184 -1.84 16.68 7.67
CA GLU A 184 -2.21 17.64 8.73
C GLU A 184 -3.64 17.43 9.23
N ARG A 185 -4.61 17.30 8.32
CA ARG A 185 -6.02 17.02 8.68
C ARG A 185 -6.17 15.70 9.41
N LEU A 186 -5.58 14.62 8.89
CA LEU A 186 -5.66 13.31 9.53
C LEU A 186 -4.99 13.34 10.91
N ALA A 187 -3.85 14.02 11.07
CA ALA A 187 -3.18 14.16 12.36
C ALA A 187 -4.07 14.85 13.41
N ALA A 188 -4.89 15.83 13.00
CA ALA A 188 -5.82 16.53 13.89
C ALA A 188 -7.06 15.69 14.31
N GLU A 189 -7.35 14.58 13.63
CA GLU A 189 -8.48 13.68 13.91
C GLU A 189 -8.11 12.50 14.85
N ALA A 190 -6.84 12.38 15.27
CA ALA A 190 -6.32 11.30 16.12
C ALA A 190 -6.18 11.74 17.58
#